data_AF-A0A328BHZ0-F1
#
_entry.id   AF-A0A328BHZ0-F1
#
_cell.length_a   1.000
_cell.length_b   1.000
_cell.length_c   1.000
_cell.angle_alpha   90.00
_cell.angle_beta   90.00
_cell.angle_gamma   90.00
#
_symmetry.space_group_name_H-M   'P 1'
#
loop_
_entity.id
_entity.type
_entity.pdbx_description
1 polymer ?
#
loop_
_entity_poly.entity_id
_entity_poly.type
_entity_poly.pdbx_seq_one_letter_code
_entity_poly.pdbx_strand_id
1 'polypeptide(L)' 'MSGFETRFGAEDDAERIRAAFYGFVGAHAADVDGPAHISTEFDGRGSRLRVCLWSAEALDDFLRGLDIGRPDRRACYE' A
#
# COMPACT_ATOMS: atom_id res chain seq x y z
N MET A 1 -3.27 -11.93 11.98
CA MET A 1 -2.00 -11.45 11.40
C MET A 1 -2.26 -10.04 10.93
N SER A 2 -1.88 -9.04 11.72
CA SER A 2 -2.13 -7.63 11.37
C SER A 2 -1.05 -7.19 10.38
N GLY A 3 -1.42 -6.96 9.13
CA GLY A 3 -0.55 -6.33 8.14
C GLY A 3 -0.67 -4.81 8.28
N PHE A 4 0.40 -4.09 7.98
CA PHE A 4 0.38 -2.62 7.99
C PHE A 4 -0.21 -2.13 6.69
N GLU A 5 -1.29 -1.37 6.76
CA GLU A 5 -2.09 -1.04 5.59
C GLU A 5 -2.27 0.45 5.33
N THR A 6 -2.50 0.77 4.06
CA THR A 6 -2.90 2.09 3.59
C THR A 6 -3.97 1.97 2.51
N ARG A 7 -4.75 3.04 2.31
CA ARG A 7 -5.81 3.11 1.30
C ARG A 7 -5.60 4.31 0.38
N PHE A 8 -5.80 4.08 -0.90
CA PHE A 8 -5.78 5.09 -1.96
C PHE A 8 -7.18 5.29 -2.52
N GLY A 9 -7.50 6.55 -2.82
CA GLY A 9 -8.78 6.98 -3.36
C GLY A 9 -8.97 6.63 -4.83
N ALA A 10 -10.12 7.01 -5.37
CA ALA A 10 -10.44 6.82 -6.79
C ALA A 10 -9.70 7.84 -7.69
N GLU A 11 -9.26 8.94 -7.09
CA GLU A 11 -8.48 10.01 -7.70
C GLU A 11 -6.99 9.68 -7.83
N ASP A 12 -6.51 8.66 -7.12
CA ASP A 12 -5.12 8.21 -7.19
C ASP A 12 -4.90 7.32 -8.43
N ASP A 13 -3.68 7.35 -8.97
CA ASP A 13 -3.30 6.54 -10.13
C ASP A 13 -3.15 5.07 -9.73
N ALA A 14 -4.24 4.32 -9.87
CA ALA A 14 -4.34 2.93 -9.49
C ALA A 14 -3.29 2.02 -10.18
N GLU A 15 -2.97 2.28 -11.45
CA GLU A 15 -2.01 1.47 -12.19
C GLU A 15 -0.59 1.75 -11.71
N ARG A 16 -0.25 3.03 -11.49
CA ARG A 16 1.03 3.43 -10.89
C ARG A 16 1.22 2.82 -9.50
N ILE A 17 0.18 2.80 -8.68
CA ILE A 17 0.21 2.19 -7.34
C ILE A 17 0.48 0.69 -7.43
N ARG A 18 -0.22 -0.03 -8.33
CA ARG A 18 0.01 -1.47 -8.54
C ARG A 18 1.43 -1.76 -9.02
N ALA A 19 1.90 -1.03 -10.02
CA ALA A 19 3.24 -1.18 -10.56
C ALA A 19 4.30 -0.97 -9.47
N ALA A 20 4.14 0.09 -8.66
CA ALA A 20 5.04 0.35 -7.54
C ALA A 20 4.96 -0.73 -6.46
N PHE A 21 3.77 -1.23 -6.13
CA PHE A 21 3.60 -2.31 -5.16
C PHE A 21 4.36 -3.57 -5.60
N TYR A 22 4.14 -4.05 -6.82
CA TYR A 22 4.81 -5.25 -7.31
C TYR A 22 6.33 -5.05 -7.46
N GLY A 23 6.76 -3.86 -7.86
CA GLY A 23 8.18 -3.50 -7.90
C GLY A 23 8.81 -3.50 -6.51
N PHE A 24 8.14 -2.91 -5.52
CA PHE A 24 8.61 -2.88 -4.13
C PHE A 24 8.71 -4.28 -3.54
N VAL A 25 7.67 -5.11 -3.68
CA VAL A 25 7.67 -6.50 -3.21
C VAL A 25 8.78 -7.30 -3.91
N GLY A 26 8.90 -7.19 -5.23
CA GLY A 26 9.95 -7.90 -5.98
C GLY A 26 11.38 -7.54 -5.54
N ALA A 27 11.60 -6.31 -5.09
CA ALA A 27 12.91 -5.84 -4.62
C ALA A 27 13.25 -6.27 -3.18
N HIS A 28 12.26 -6.53 -2.33
CA HIS A 28 12.46 -6.73 -0.88
C HIS A 28 12.04 -8.12 -0.36
N ALA A 29 11.22 -8.88 -1.10
CA ALA A 29 10.65 -10.13 -0.61
C ALA A 29 11.66 -11.27 -0.41
N ALA A 30 12.91 -11.13 -0.86
CA ALA A 30 13.93 -12.17 -0.69
C ALA A 30 14.34 -12.37 0.79
N ASP A 31 14.28 -11.31 1.59
CA ASP A 31 14.81 -11.29 2.96
C ASP A 31 13.70 -11.11 4.02
N VAL A 32 12.44 -11.29 3.63
CA VAL A 32 11.29 -10.96 4.46
C VAL A 32 10.32 -12.13 4.56
N ASP A 33 9.87 -12.41 5.77
CA ASP A 33 8.70 -13.25 6.03
C ASP A 33 7.54 -12.39 6.55
N GLY A 34 6.46 -12.29 5.78
CA GLY A 34 5.28 -11.53 6.18
C GLY A 34 4.29 -11.25 5.05
N PRO A 35 3.08 -10.75 5.39
CA PRO A 35 2.02 -10.52 4.42
C PRO A 35 2.34 -9.35 3.49
N ALA A 36 2.19 -9.57 2.18
CA ALA A 36 2.15 -8.51 1.17
C ALA A 36 0.95 -8.74 0.26
N HIS A 37 0.02 -7.79 0.21
CA HIS A 37 -1.09 -7.86 -0.74
C HIS A 37 -1.61 -6.48 -1.13
N ILE A 38 -2.19 -6.43 -2.33
CA ILE A 38 -2.92 -5.29 -2.84
C ILE A 38 -4.31 -5.76 -3.29
N SER A 39 -5.35 -5.05 -2.90
CA SER A 39 -6.73 -5.35 -3.29
C SER A 39 -7.49 -4.10 -3.71
N THR A 40 -8.55 -4.29 -4.48
CA THR A 40 -9.52 -3.24 -4.78
C THR A 40 -10.75 -3.44 -3.91
N GLU A 41 -11.09 -2.42 -3.14
CA GLU A 41 -12.28 -2.34 -2.31
C GLU A 41 -13.30 -1.42 -2.99
N PHE A 42 -14.58 -1.74 -2.90
CA PHE A 42 -15.65 -0.89 -3.42
C PHE A 42 -16.54 -0.47 -2.26
N ASP A 43 -16.77 0.84 -2.11
CA ASP A 43 -17.69 1.38 -1.11
C ASP A 43 -18.63 2.43 -1.74
N GLY A 44 -19.49 3.04 -0.92
CA GLY A 44 -20.44 4.06 -1.37
C GLY A 44 -19.81 5.34 -1.95
N ARG A 45 -18.47 5.48 -1.90
CA ARG A 45 -17.69 6.59 -2.46
C ARG A 45 -16.89 6.17 -3.69
N GLY A 46 -16.93 4.90 -4.10
CA GLY A 46 -16.28 4.39 -5.31
C GLY A 46 -15.26 3.29 -5.03
N SER A 47 -14.38 3.04 -6.00
CA SER A 47 -13.29 2.09 -5.84
C SER A 47 -12.13 2.70 -5.06
N ARG A 48 -11.55 1.92 -4.15
CA ARG A 48 -10.33 2.24 -3.40
C ARG A 48 -9.33 1.12 -3.57
N LEU A 49 -8.04 1.45 -3.56
CA LEU A 49 -7.00 0.44 -3.43
C LEU A 49 -6.57 0.33 -1.98
N ARG A 50 -6.47 -0.90 -1.49
CA ARG A 50 -5.85 -1.21 -0.20
C ARG A 50 -4.52 -1.89 -0.46
N VAL A 51 -3.46 -1.37 0.14
CA VAL A 51 -2.12 -1.95 0.13
C VAL A 51 -1.77 -2.36 1.55
N CYS A 52 -1.29 -3.58 1.72
CA CYS A 52 -0.84 -4.14 2.98
C CYS A 52 0.58 -4.68 2.83
N LEU A 53 1.45 -4.36 3.79
CA LEU A 53 2.84 -4.80 3.86
C LEU A 53 3.16 -5.39 5.24
N TRP A 54 4.28 -6.11 5.31
CA TRP A 54 4.68 -6.94 6.45
C TRP A 54 5.17 -6.16 7.67
N SER A 55 5.56 -4.90 7.51
CA SER A 55 5.97 -4.03 8.61
C SER A 55 5.61 -2.57 8.34
N ALA A 56 5.58 -1.75 9.41
CA ALA A 56 5.36 -0.32 9.29
C ALA A 56 6.49 0.36 8.50
N GLU A 57 7.72 -0.10 8.68
CA GLU A 57 8.91 0.38 7.96
C GLU A 57 8.78 0.12 6.47
N ALA A 58 8.36 -1.08 6.08
CA ALA A 58 8.13 -1.42 4.68
C ALA A 58 7.03 -0.56 4.06
N LEU A 59 5.95 -0.29 4.81
CA LEU A 59 4.90 0.60 4.35
C LEU A 59 5.39 2.04 4.17
N ASP A 60 6.17 2.57 5.11
CA ASP A 60 6.71 3.93 5.01
C ASP A 60 7.71 4.06 3.85
N ASP A 61 8.57 3.07 3.63
CA ASP A 61 9.52 3.06 2.51
C ASP A 61 8.80 2.94 1.16
N PHE A 62 7.76 2.10 1.06
CA PHE A 62 6.88 2.05 -0.10
C PHE A 62 6.24 3.42 -0.37
N LEU A 63 5.66 4.06 0.65
CA LEU A 63 5.00 5.36 0.52
C LEU A 63 5.98 6.49 0.17
N ARG A 64 7.24 6.41 0.59
CA ARG A 64 8.29 7.36 0.20
C ARG A 64 8.71 7.20 -1.26
N GLY A 65 8.75 5.97 -1.77
CA GLY A 65 9.07 5.69 -3.18
C GLY A 65 7.92 6.02 -4.13
N LEU A 66 6.69 6.02 -3.62
CA LEU A 66 5.50 6.49 -4.30
C LEU A 66 5.53 8.03 -4.27
N ASP A 67 6.14 8.66 -5.26
CA ASP A 67 6.15 10.13 -5.40
C ASP A 67 4.73 10.66 -5.74
N ILE A 68 3.81 10.48 -4.80
CA ILE A 68 2.47 11.03 -4.71
C ILE A 68 2.51 11.98 -3.52
N GLY A 69 2.13 13.23 -3.75
CA GLY A 69 2.07 14.25 -2.70
C GLY A 69 1.40 13.69 -1.44
N ARG A 70 2.20 13.52 -0.39
CA ARG A 70 1.87 13.05 0.96
C ARG A 70 0.46 12.41 1.08
N PRO A 71 0.33 11.09 0.90
CA PRO A 71 -0.95 10.40 1.14
C PRO A 71 -1.43 10.65 2.58
N ASP A 72 -2.73 10.87 2.74
CA ASP A 72 -3.36 11.18 4.02
C ASP A 72 -3.04 10.07 5.03
N ARG A 73 -2.18 10.38 6.02
CA ARG A 73 -1.64 9.44 7.02
C ARG A 73 -2.68 9.01 8.07
N ARG A 74 -3.97 9.05 7.75
CA ARG A 74 -5.07 8.72 8.67
C ARG A 74 -5.54 7.28 8.47
N ALA A 75 -4.94 6.36 9.22
CA ALA A 75 -5.57 5.24 9.93
C ALA A 75 -4.47 4.24 10.31
N CYS A 76 -3.92 4.32 11.53
CA CYS A 76 -4.37 3.59 12.72
C CYS A 76 -3.89 2.14 12.74
N TYR A 77 -2.83 1.94 13.52
CA TYR A 77 -2.38 0.65 14.03
C TYR A 77 -3.52 0.01 14.83
N GLU A 78 -3.89 -1.22 14.49
CA GLU A 78 -4.46 -2.21 15.41
C GLU A 78 -3.64 -3.50 15.36
#